data_AF-A0A7J3T1X7-F1
#
_entry.id   AF-A0A7J3T1X7-F1
#
_cell.length_a   1.000
_cell.length_b   1.000
_cell.length_c   1.000
_cell.angle_alpha   90.00
_cell.angle_beta   90.00
_cell.angle_gamma   90.00
#
_symmetry.space_group_name_H-M   'P 1'
#
loop_
_entity.id
_entity.type
_entity.pdbx_description
1 polymer ?
#
loop_
_entity_poly.entity_id
_entity_poly.type
_entity_poly.pdbx_seq_one_letter_code
_entity_poly.pdbx_strand_id
1 'polypeptide(L)'
;MRQKEENRVLGRKGKSSGLKRKPAPKFWPIHRKEFVWVVKPSAGPHSQPNCLPLAIVIRDELGFAKTRKEAKAIISEGKILVNGKIRRNDDFPVGLMDIISIPDIAKSYRVLPSYKGLILNEVNDEESRFKISRIEGKTVVRNGDIQLHLHDGSNI
;
A
#
# COMPACT_ATOMS: atom_id res chain seq x y z
N MET A 1 34.62 -21.22 34.98
CA MET A 1 33.35 -20.77 34.35
C MET A 1 33.64 -19.46 33.61
N ARG A 2 33.69 -19.47 32.27
CA ARG A 2 33.92 -18.25 31.46
C ARG A 2 32.58 -17.53 31.30
N GLN A 3 32.48 -16.33 31.86
CA GLN A 3 31.38 -15.41 31.62
C GLN A 3 31.33 -15.11 30.11
N LYS A 4 30.21 -15.45 29.47
CA LYS A 4 29.94 -15.04 28.08
C LYS A 4 29.65 -13.54 28.12
N GLU A 5 30.47 -12.76 27.42
CA GLU A 5 30.17 -11.38 27.08
C GLU A 5 28.78 -11.30 26.45
N GLU A 6 27.87 -10.61 27.14
CA GLU A 6 26.62 -10.14 26.59
C GLU A 6 26.94 -9.27 25.37
N ASN A 7 26.64 -9.79 24.18
CA ASN A 7 26.53 -8.99 22.97
C ASN A 7 25.42 -7.95 23.19
N ARG A 8 25.82 -6.78 23.70
CA ARG A 8 24.96 -5.63 23.94
C ARG A 8 24.54 -5.07 22.58
N VAL A 9 23.43 -5.58 22.05
CA VAL A 9 22.80 -5.05 20.84
C VAL A 9 22.43 -3.59 21.13
N LEU A 10 23.18 -2.66 20.55
CA LEU A 10 22.85 -1.23 20.55
C LEU A 10 21.43 -1.07 20.04
N GLY A 11 20.50 -0.76 20.95
CA GLY A 11 19.08 -0.62 20.67
C GLY A 11 18.86 0.45 19.59
N ARG A 12 18.05 0.12 18.59
CA ARG A 12 17.63 1.07 17.56
C ARG A 12 16.90 2.24 18.22
N LYS A 13 17.45 3.46 18.10
CA LYS A 13 16.88 4.68 18.69
C LYS A 13 15.82 5.37 17.81
N GLY A 14 15.43 4.79 16.67
CA GLY A 14 14.50 5.42 15.73
C GLY A 14 13.83 4.47 14.73
N LYS A 15 12.83 4.99 14.01
CA LYS A 15 12.08 4.25 12.98
C LYS A 15 13.00 3.93 11.79
N SER A 16 12.98 2.68 11.33
CA SER A 16 13.74 2.25 10.15
C SER A 16 13.22 2.96 8.89
N SER A 17 14.07 3.69 8.17
CA SER A 17 13.71 4.36 6.90
C SER A 17 13.59 3.36 5.75
N GLY A 18 14.40 2.30 5.74
CA GLY A 18 14.40 1.27 4.70
C GLY A 18 13.69 -0.02 5.08
N LEU A 19 13.21 -0.75 4.07
CA LEU A 19 12.69 -2.11 4.17
C LEU A 19 13.52 -3.05 3.29
N LYS A 20 14.12 -4.08 3.89
CA LYS A 20 14.77 -5.16 3.13
C LYS A 20 13.69 -6.03 2.48
N ARG A 21 13.99 -6.68 1.35
CA ARG A 21 13.05 -7.58 0.65
C ARG A 21 12.72 -8.85 1.43
N LYS A 22 13.69 -9.43 2.14
CA LYS A 22 13.50 -10.67 2.90
C LYS A 22 12.34 -10.60 3.92
N PRO A 23 12.23 -9.56 4.77
CA PRO A 23 11.12 -9.41 5.71
C PRO A 23 9.84 -8.82 5.11
N ALA A 24 9.78 -8.56 3.79
CA ALA A 24 8.55 -8.06 3.17
C ALA A 24 7.40 -9.08 3.34
N PRO A 25 6.13 -8.65 3.28
CA PRO A 25 4.99 -9.56 3.35
C PRO A 25 4.98 -10.63 2.25
N LYS A 26 4.42 -11.81 2.53
CA LYS A 26 4.42 -12.97 1.60
C LYS A 26 3.55 -12.75 0.36
N PHE A 27 2.48 -11.97 0.51
CA PHE A 27 1.54 -11.68 -0.56
C PHE A 27 2.04 -10.64 -1.57
N TRP A 28 3.20 -10.02 -1.34
CA TRP A 28 3.73 -9.07 -2.31
C TRP A 28 4.27 -9.81 -3.54
N PRO A 29 3.94 -9.34 -4.76
CA PRO A 29 4.36 -9.94 -6.02
C PRO A 29 5.83 -9.60 -6.35
N ILE A 30 6.75 -9.95 -5.44
CA ILE A 30 8.17 -9.58 -5.58
C ILE A 30 9.10 -10.77 -5.45
N HIS A 31 10.14 -10.78 -6.28
CA HIS A 31 11.28 -11.68 -6.09
C HIS A 31 12.12 -11.21 -4.90
N ARG A 32 12.11 -12.01 -3.82
CA ARG A 32 12.79 -11.68 -2.54
C ARG A 32 14.30 -11.79 -2.57
N LYS A 33 14.86 -12.57 -3.51
CA LYS A 33 16.29 -12.89 -3.59
C LYS A 33 17.06 -12.09 -4.63
N GLU A 34 16.35 -11.44 -5.55
CA GLU A 34 16.96 -10.72 -6.68
C GLU A 34 17.63 -9.41 -6.24
N PHE A 35 17.02 -8.69 -5.30
CA PHE A 35 17.56 -7.45 -4.77
C PHE A 35 17.48 -7.40 -3.24
N VAL A 36 18.25 -6.49 -2.63
CA VAL A 36 18.32 -6.36 -1.17
C VAL A 36 17.15 -5.53 -0.61
N TRP A 37 16.72 -4.50 -1.33
CA TRP A 37 15.80 -3.46 -0.85
C TRP A 37 14.48 -3.44 -1.61
N VAL A 38 13.41 -3.02 -0.93
CA VAL A 38 12.09 -2.76 -1.50
C VAL A 38 11.57 -1.41 -1.06
N VAL A 39 10.62 -0.88 -1.81
CA VAL A 39 9.88 0.32 -1.41
C VAL A 39 9.15 0.02 -0.11
N LYS A 40 9.46 0.81 0.92
CA LYS A 40 8.74 0.76 2.18
C LYS A 40 7.49 1.63 2.04
N PRO A 41 6.27 1.12 2.31
CA PRO A 41 5.07 1.91 2.29
C PRO A 41 5.17 3.05 3.30
N SER A 42 4.69 4.23 2.93
CA SER A 42 4.52 5.35 3.86
C SER A 42 3.39 5.04 4.84
N ALA A 43 3.36 5.78 5.96
CA ALA A 43 2.21 5.75 6.85
C ALA A 43 1.01 6.35 6.12
N GLY A 44 -0.09 5.61 6.05
CA GLY A 44 -1.25 6.00 5.27
C GLY A 44 -2.50 5.21 5.66
N PRO A 45 -3.48 5.10 4.74
CA PRO A 45 -4.79 4.48 5.01
C PRO A 45 -4.68 3.06 5.56
N HIS A 46 -3.77 2.27 5.00
CA HIS A 46 -3.66 0.85 5.30
C HIS A 46 -2.38 0.53 6.08
N SER A 47 -2.48 -0.48 6.95
CA SER A 47 -1.34 -0.98 7.70
C SER A 47 -0.31 -1.67 6.79
N GLN A 48 0.97 -1.67 7.19
CA GLN A 48 2.05 -2.30 6.42
C GLN A 48 1.78 -3.77 6.01
N PRO A 49 1.18 -4.65 6.84
CA PRO A 49 0.86 -6.02 6.43
C PRO A 49 -0.37 -6.13 5.52
N ASN A 50 -1.15 -5.06 5.31
CA ASN A 50 -2.39 -5.12 4.51
C ASN A 50 -2.32 -4.21 3.28
N CYS A 51 -1.14 -3.73 2.91
CA CYS A 51 -0.96 -2.81 1.80
C CYS A 51 0.12 -3.26 0.80
N LEU A 52 0.05 -2.68 -0.39
CA LEU A 52 1.02 -2.70 -1.46
C LEU A 52 1.40 -1.25 -1.80
N PRO A 53 2.71 -0.90 -1.87
CA PRO A 53 3.14 0.37 -2.42
C PRO A 53 2.72 0.52 -3.89
N LEU A 54 2.32 1.74 -4.30
CA LEU A 54 2.02 2.06 -5.70
C LEU A 54 3.15 1.68 -6.66
N ALA A 55 4.41 1.86 -6.26
CA ALA A 55 5.56 1.47 -7.09
C ALA A 55 5.58 -0.02 -7.45
N ILE A 56 5.11 -0.90 -6.55
CA ILE A 56 5.04 -2.35 -6.78
C ILE A 56 3.87 -2.66 -7.70
N VAL A 57 2.73 -2.01 -7.50
CA VAL A 57 1.56 -2.16 -8.37
C VAL A 57 1.90 -1.80 -9.82
N ILE A 58 2.52 -0.65 -10.06
CA ILE A 58 2.83 -0.19 -11.43
C ILE A 58 3.91 -1.04 -12.09
N ARG A 59 4.92 -1.49 -11.33
CA ARG A 59 6.06 -2.25 -11.85
C ARG A 59 5.77 -3.74 -11.99
N ASP A 60 5.33 -4.38 -10.92
CA ASP A 60 5.29 -5.84 -10.81
C ASP A 60 3.90 -6.41 -11.17
N GLU A 61 2.80 -5.74 -10.81
CA GLU A 61 1.44 -6.20 -11.14
C GLU A 61 1.01 -5.79 -12.56
N LEU A 62 1.14 -4.51 -12.90
CA LEU A 62 0.65 -3.95 -14.17
C LEU A 62 1.71 -3.94 -15.28
N GLY A 63 3.00 -4.02 -14.93
CA GLY A 63 4.09 -4.09 -15.90
C GLY A 63 4.33 -2.81 -16.72
N PHE A 64 3.77 -1.66 -16.32
CA PHE A 64 3.95 -0.39 -17.04
C PHE A 64 5.35 0.22 -16.87
N ALA A 65 6.12 -0.26 -15.90
CA ALA A 65 7.49 0.16 -15.65
C ALA A 65 8.38 -1.06 -15.42
N LYS A 66 9.63 -1.00 -15.89
CA LYS A 66 10.66 -2.01 -15.58
C LYS A 66 11.45 -1.61 -14.34
N THR A 67 11.68 -0.31 -14.16
CA THR A 67 12.48 0.23 -13.06
C THR A 67 11.66 1.05 -12.07
N ARG A 68 12.15 1.16 -10.82
CA ARG A 68 11.52 2.05 -9.83
C ARG A 68 11.54 3.52 -10.28
N LYS A 69 12.57 3.93 -11.05
CA LYS A 69 12.68 5.32 -11.54
C LYS A 69 11.54 5.65 -12.51
N GLU A 70 11.25 4.74 -13.44
CA GLU A 70 10.13 4.87 -14.38
C GLU A 70 8.79 4.87 -13.63
N ALA A 71 8.58 3.92 -12.71
CA ALA A 71 7.35 3.87 -11.92
C ALA A 71 7.16 5.17 -11.12
N LYS A 72 8.23 5.71 -10.54
CA LYS A 72 8.19 6.98 -9.82
C LYS A 72 7.86 8.16 -10.75
N ALA A 73 8.41 8.19 -11.96
CA ALA A 73 8.12 9.22 -12.95
C ALA A 73 6.62 9.24 -13.30
N ILE A 74 6.06 8.07 -13.67
CA ILE A 74 4.63 7.91 -14.00
C ILE A 74 3.73 8.36 -12.85
N ILE A 75 4.05 7.95 -11.62
CA ILE A 75 3.29 8.34 -10.43
C ILE A 75 3.42 9.85 -10.17
N SER A 76 4.61 10.42 -10.29
CA SER A 76 4.86 11.84 -10.04
C SER A 76 4.18 12.77 -11.05
N GLU A 77 4.02 12.33 -12.30
CA GLU A 77 3.26 13.02 -13.34
C GLU A 77 1.76 13.13 -12.99
N GLY A 78 1.27 12.32 -12.04
CA GLY A 78 -0.13 12.37 -11.59
C GLY A 78 -1.10 11.59 -12.46
N LYS A 79 -0.59 10.62 -13.24
CA LYS A 79 -1.38 9.74 -14.13
C LYS A 79 -2.20 8.67 -13.40
N ILE A 80 -2.02 8.54 -12.08
CA ILE A 80 -2.63 7.49 -11.28
C ILE A 80 -3.51 8.12 -10.21
N LEU A 81 -4.77 7.68 -10.18
CA LEU A 81 -5.73 8.04 -9.15
C LEU A 81 -5.99 6.83 -8.26
N VAL A 82 -6.04 7.08 -6.96
CA VAL A 82 -6.47 6.08 -5.97
C VAL A 82 -7.72 6.62 -5.29
N ASN A 83 -8.83 5.89 -5.40
CA ASN A 83 -10.15 6.30 -4.92
C ASN A 83 -10.53 7.71 -5.41
N GLY A 84 -10.28 8.00 -6.69
CA GLY A 84 -10.57 9.28 -7.34
C GLY A 84 -9.62 10.44 -6.98
N LYS A 85 -8.57 10.21 -6.16
CA LYS A 85 -7.58 11.24 -5.80
C LYS A 85 -6.25 10.98 -6.48
N ILE A 86 -5.68 12.00 -7.13
CA ILE A 86 -4.35 11.93 -7.74
C ILE A 86 -3.29 11.67 -6.64
N ARG A 87 -2.48 10.63 -6.81
CA ARG A 87 -1.38 10.30 -5.90
C ARG A 87 -0.05 10.44 -6.61
N ARG A 88 0.84 11.26 -6.05
CA ARG A 88 2.19 11.54 -6.60
C ARG A 88 3.34 10.83 -5.87
N ASN A 89 3.02 10.09 -4.80
CA ASN A 89 4.02 9.40 -3.98
C ASN A 89 4.11 7.93 -4.38
N ASP A 90 5.31 7.45 -4.69
CA ASP A 90 5.56 6.07 -5.11
C ASP A 90 5.43 5.05 -3.96
N ASP A 91 5.54 5.52 -2.73
CA ASP A 91 5.43 4.74 -1.50
C ASP A 91 4.00 4.70 -0.91
N PHE A 92 3.02 5.30 -1.59
CA PHE A 92 1.64 5.37 -1.09
C PHE A 92 1.08 3.95 -0.89
N PRO A 93 0.55 3.61 0.30
CA PRO A 93 0.01 2.30 0.59
C PRO A 93 -1.39 2.17 -0.03
N VAL A 94 -1.50 1.31 -1.04
CA VAL A 94 -2.78 0.84 -1.59
C VAL A 94 -3.17 -0.43 -0.87
N GLY A 95 -4.40 -0.54 -0.43
CA GLY A 95 -4.87 -1.71 0.30
C GLY A 95 -6.13 -2.30 -0.28
N LEU A 96 -6.77 -3.11 0.56
CA LEU A 96 -7.97 -3.86 0.22
C LEU A 96 -9.11 -2.93 -0.23
N MET A 97 -9.82 -3.34 -1.28
CA MET A 97 -10.95 -2.60 -1.88
C MET A 97 -10.63 -1.22 -2.45
N ASP A 98 -9.36 -0.80 -2.49
CA ASP A 98 -9.00 0.44 -3.15
C ASP A 98 -9.13 0.31 -4.67
N ILE A 99 -9.53 1.41 -5.30
CA ILE A 99 -9.73 1.51 -6.74
C ILE A 99 -8.60 2.36 -7.30
N ILE A 100 -7.83 1.78 -8.21
CA ILE A 100 -6.75 2.42 -8.94
C ILE A 100 -7.26 2.72 -10.34
N SER A 101 -7.36 4.00 -10.69
CA SER A 101 -7.81 4.44 -12.01
C SER A 101 -6.67 5.09 -12.76
N ILE A 102 -6.56 4.77 -14.04
CA ILE A 102 -5.56 5.30 -14.97
C ILE A 102 -6.31 5.99 -16.11
N PRO A 103 -6.48 7.32 -16.08
CA PRO A 103 -7.25 8.06 -17.07
C PRO A 103 -6.72 7.91 -18.49
N ASP A 104 -5.38 7.85 -18.64
CA ASP A 104 -4.70 7.75 -19.94
C ASP A 104 -5.15 6.51 -20.75
N ILE A 105 -5.52 5.43 -20.06
CA ILE A 105 -5.93 4.15 -20.66
C ILE A 105 -7.43 3.89 -20.43
N ALA A 106 -8.14 4.80 -19.75
CA ALA A 106 -9.53 4.63 -19.32
C ALA A 106 -9.79 3.28 -18.62
N LYS A 107 -8.83 2.81 -17.81
CA LYS A 107 -8.92 1.55 -17.06
C LYS A 107 -8.95 1.78 -15.57
N SER A 108 -9.79 1.00 -14.89
CA SER A 108 -9.91 0.98 -13.44
C SER A 108 -9.66 -0.43 -12.91
N TYR A 109 -8.92 -0.51 -11.82
CA TYR A 109 -8.55 -1.76 -11.16
C TYR A 109 -8.97 -1.72 -9.71
N ARG A 110 -9.64 -2.78 -9.24
CA ARG A 110 -9.98 -2.97 -7.82
C ARG A 110 -9.00 -3.95 -7.18
N VAL A 111 -8.49 -3.58 -6.02
CA VAL A 111 -7.59 -4.42 -5.24
C VAL A 111 -8.41 -5.43 -4.44
N LEU A 112 -8.23 -6.71 -4.74
CA LEU A 112 -8.95 -7.81 -4.10
C LEU A 112 -7.99 -8.78 -3.42
N PRO A 113 -8.42 -9.45 -2.34
CA PRO A 113 -7.64 -10.50 -1.73
C PRO A 113 -7.85 -11.81 -2.50
N SER A 114 -6.76 -12.50 -2.76
CA SER A 114 -6.72 -13.83 -3.38
C SER A 114 -5.88 -14.76 -2.50
N TYR A 115 -5.96 -16.07 -2.75
CA TYR A 115 -5.19 -17.08 -2.01
C TYR A 115 -3.68 -16.81 -2.01
N LYS A 116 -3.17 -16.24 -3.11
CA LYS A 116 -1.74 -15.92 -3.29
C LYS A 116 -1.37 -14.52 -2.79
N GLY A 117 -2.34 -13.63 -2.58
CA GLY A 117 -2.09 -12.28 -2.15
C GLY A 117 -3.10 -11.24 -2.61
N LEU A 118 -2.71 -9.96 -2.61
CA LEU A 118 -3.54 -8.90 -3.16
C LEU A 118 -3.35 -8.89 -4.69
N ILE A 119 -4.45 -9.00 -5.42
CA ILE A 119 -4.50 -8.98 -6.89
C ILE A 119 -5.28 -7.76 -7.38
N LEU A 120 -4.96 -7.31 -8.58
CA LEU A 120 -5.72 -6.27 -9.27
C LEU A 120 -6.71 -6.91 -10.23
N ASN A 121 -8.00 -6.69 -9.98
CA ASN A 121 -9.06 -7.08 -10.90
C ASN A 121 -9.50 -5.86 -11.72
N GLU A 122 -9.57 -6.00 -13.04
CA GLU A 122 -10.11 -4.95 -13.90
C GLU A 122 -11.62 -4.82 -13.63
N VAL A 123 -12.09 -3.58 -13.46
CA VAL A 123 -13.49 -3.27 -13.15
C VAL A 123 -14.01 -2.21 -14.11
N ASN A 124 -15.30 -2.31 -14.44
CA ASN A 124 -15.99 -1.32 -15.26
C ASN A 124 -16.17 0.01 -14.52
N ASP A 125 -16.43 1.09 -15.26
CA ASP A 125 -16.61 2.43 -14.71
C ASP A 125 -17.74 2.51 -13.68
N GLU A 126 -18.82 1.76 -13.84
CA GLU A 126 -19.93 1.73 -12.88
C GLU A 126 -19.50 1.17 -11.52
N GLU A 127 -18.74 0.08 -11.53
CA GLU A 127 -18.20 -0.49 -10.31
C GLU A 127 -17.13 0.39 -9.68
N SER A 128 -16.38 1.15 -10.49
CA SER A 128 -15.33 2.04 -10.00
C SER A 128 -15.87 3.19 -9.12
N ARG A 129 -17.17 3.48 -9.18
CA ARG A 129 -17.81 4.59 -8.45
C ARG A 129 -18.01 4.32 -6.97
N PHE A 130 -18.06 3.05 -6.56
CA PHE A 130 -18.32 2.69 -5.18
C PHE A 130 -17.22 1.80 -4.59
N LYS A 131 -16.90 2.06 -3.33
CA LYS A 131 -15.99 1.27 -2.51
C LYS A 131 -16.78 0.69 -1.35
N ILE A 132 -16.56 -0.60 -1.06
CA ILE A 132 -17.09 -1.22 0.14
C ILE A 132 -16.07 -1.01 1.26
N SER A 133 -16.52 -0.43 2.36
CA SER A 133 -15.71 -0.24 3.56
C SER A 133 -16.38 -0.89 4.76
N ARG A 134 -15.61 -1.70 5.49
CA ARG A 134 -16.04 -2.28 6.77
C ARG A 134 -15.93 -1.22 7.87
N ILE A 135 -16.98 -1.12 8.68
CA ILE A 135 -16.99 -0.32 9.92
C ILE A 135 -16.30 -1.15 11.01
N GLU A 136 -15.26 -0.60 11.62
CA GLU A 136 -14.53 -1.22 12.74
C GLU A 136 -14.99 -0.69 14.10
N GLY A 137 -15.45 0.55 14.15
CA GLY A 137 -15.91 1.16 15.40
C GLY A 137 -16.77 2.39 15.16
N LYS A 138 -17.37 2.86 16.25
CA LYS A 138 -18.09 4.13 16.29
C LYS A 138 -17.76 4.88 17.57
N THR A 139 -17.56 6.18 17.48
CA THR A 139 -17.27 7.05 18.63
C THR A 139 -18.16 8.28 18.55
N VAL A 140 -18.68 8.73 19.69
CA VAL A 140 -19.39 10.00 19.79
C VAL A 140 -18.36 11.12 19.96
N VAL A 141 -18.34 12.08 19.04
CA VAL A 141 -17.44 13.24 19.13
C VAL A 141 -18.04 14.34 20.00
N ARG A 142 -17.23 15.34 20.37
CA ARG A 142 -17.59 16.39 21.34
C ARG A 142 -18.86 17.20 21.00
N ASN A 143 -19.33 17.14 19.75
CA ASN A 143 -20.55 17.82 19.29
C ASN A 143 -21.80 16.92 19.29
N GLY A 144 -21.71 15.67 19.77
CA GLY A 144 -22.81 14.71 19.76
C GLY A 144 -22.94 13.91 18.45
N ASP A 145 -22.21 14.29 17.40
CA ASP A 145 -22.16 13.53 16.15
C ASP A 145 -21.49 12.16 16.35
N ILE A 146 -21.92 11.17 15.58
CA ILE A 146 -21.34 9.82 15.60
C ILE A 146 -20.31 9.72 14.47
N GLN A 147 -19.06 9.53 14.86
CA GLN A 147 -17.97 9.23 13.93
C GLN A 147 -17.85 7.72 13.74
N LEU A 148 -17.91 7.25 12.49
CA LEU A 148 -17.68 5.87 12.10
C LEU A 148 -16.23 5.68 11.68
N HIS A 149 -15.54 4.74 12.33
CA HIS A 149 -14.18 4.35 11.98
C HIS A 149 -14.21 3.22 10.96
N LEU A 150 -13.56 3.42 9.82
CA LEU A 150 -13.49 2.44 8.74
C LEU A 150 -12.14 1.71 8.73
N HIS A 151 -12.14 0.49 8.16
CA HIS A 151 -10.95 -0.37 8.04
C HIS A 151 -9.77 0.24 7.27
N ASP A 152 -10.02 1.24 6.42
CA ASP A 152 -9.01 1.96 5.63
C ASP A 152 -8.50 3.21 6.34
N GLY A 153 -8.80 3.36 7.63
CA GLY A 153 -8.40 4.52 8.44
C GLY A 153 -9.17 5.80 8.11
N SER A 154 -10.13 5.75 7.20
CA SER A 154 -11.05 6.84 6.92
C SER A 154 -12.10 6.95 8.03
N ASN A 155 -12.56 8.17 8.30
CA ASN A 155 -13.66 8.42 9.23
C ASN A 155 -14.80 9.12 8.50
N ILE A 156 -16.02 8.70 8.78
CA ILE A 156 -17.27 9.34 8.32
C ILE A 156 -17.99 9.91 9.53
#